data_AF-A0A0F3SN59-F1
#
_entry.id   AF-A0A0F3SN59-F1
#
_cell.length_a   1.000
_cell.length_b   1.000
_cell.length_c   1.000
_cell.angle_alpha   90.00
_cell.angle_beta   90.00
_cell.angle_gamma   90.00
#
_symmetry.space_group_name_H-M   'P 1'
#
loop_
_entity.id
_entity.type
_entity.pdbx_description
1 polymer ?
#
loop_
_entity_poly.entity_id
_entity_poly.type
_entity_poly.pdbx_seq_one_letter_code
_entity_poly.pdbx_strand_id
1 'polypeptide(L)' 'MINVLFALFSILAGGILAEIAYIFLIIIEYAMVGSFNFDLTSAWLYFKAAGVEGGIMGIGISLFRYFGVKGF' A
#
# COMPACT_ATOMS: atom_id res chain seq x y z
N MET A 1 -18.74 -9.27 -9.87
CA MET A 1 -17.33 -9.44 -10.29
C MET A 1 -16.50 -8.15 -10.21
N ILE A 2 -17.04 -6.98 -10.58
CA ILE A 2 -16.29 -5.72 -10.60
C ILE A 2 -15.71 -5.29 -9.23
N ASN A 3 -16.41 -5.53 -8.12
CA ASN A 3 -15.96 -5.13 -6.77
C ASN A 3 -14.74 -5.92 -6.27
N VAL A 4 -14.68 -7.23 -6.56
CA VAL A 4 -13.55 -8.08 -6.16
C VAL A 4 -12.28 -7.69 -6.93
N LEU A 5 -12.41 -7.40 -8.22
CA LEU A 5 -11.30 -6.85 -9.01
C LEU A 5 -10.83 -5.51 -8.44
N PHE A 6 -11.75 -4.62 -8.04
CA PHE A 6 -11.40 -3.34 -7.43
C PHE A 6 -10.63 -3.50 -6.11
N ALA A 7 -11.06 -4.42 -5.26
CA ALA A 7 -10.38 -4.73 -4.01
C ALA A 7 -8.96 -5.28 -4.26
N LEU A 8 -8.80 -6.17 -5.25
CA LEU A 8 -7.49 -6.68 -5.65
C LEU A 8 -6.57 -5.58 -6.21
N PHE A 9 -7.10 -4.68 -7.03
CA PHE A 9 -6.35 -3.52 -7.53
C PHE A 9 -5.94 -2.57 -6.39
N SER A 10 -6.80 -2.37 -5.39
CA SER A 10 -6.49 -1.56 -4.21
C SER A 10 -5.33 -2.13 -3.39
N ILE A 11 -5.33 -3.45 -3.17
CA ILE A 11 -4.24 -4.14 -2.45
C ILE A 11 -2.93 -4.06 -3.24
N LEU A 12 -2.98 -4.30 -4.56
CA LEU A 12 -1.81 -4.19 -5.43
C LEU A 12 -1.25 -2.76 -5.46
N ALA A 13 -2.13 -1.76 -5.58
CA ALA A 13 -1.73 -0.35 -5.56
C ALA A 13 -1.09 0.04 -4.22
N GLY A 14 -1.66 -0.42 -3.10
CA GLY A 14 -1.10 -0.22 -1.77
C GLY A 14 0.31 -0.83 -1.63
N GLY A 15 0.50 -2.07 -2.11
CA GLY A 15 1.81 -2.72 -2.11
C GLY A 15 2.88 -1.97 -2.91
N ILE A 16 2.53 -1.52 -4.13
CA ILE A 16 3.45 -0.74 -4.99
C ILE A 16 3.81 0.60 -4.33
N LEU A 17 2.83 1.30 -3.76
CA LEU A 17 3.07 2.57 -3.06
C LEU A 17 3.99 2.41 -1.86
N ALA A 18 3.88 1.28 -1.14
CA ALA A 18 4.73 0.98 0.00
C ALA A 18 6.19 0.77 -0.40
N GLU A 19 6.43 0.03 -1.49
CA GLU A 19 7.78 -0.15 -2.02
C GLU A 19 8.39 1.17 -2.49
N ILE A 20 7.62 2.01 -3.19
CA ILE A 20 8.06 3.34 -3.61
C ILE A 20 8.42 4.19 -2.38
N ALA A 21 7.55 4.23 -1.36
CA ALA A 21 7.80 4.98 -0.14
C ALA A 21 9.05 4.49 0.61
N TYR A 22 9.27 3.17 0.65
CA TYR A 22 10.45 2.58 1.26
C TYR A 22 11.74 2.94 0.51
N ILE A 23 11.72 2.94 -0.83
CA ILE A 23 12.84 3.41 -1.65
C ILE A 23 13.15 4.88 -1.36
N PHE A 24 12.13 5.73 -1.24
CA PHE A 24 12.32 7.13 -0.86
C PHE A 24 12.93 7.28 0.54
N LEU A 25 12.51 6.47 1.51
CA LEU A 25 13.10 6.46 2.85
C LEU A 25 14.59 6.09 2.81
N ILE A 26 14.96 5.07 2.02
CA ILE A 26 16.38 4.68 1.84
C ILE A 26 17.19 5.82 1.23
N ILE A 27 16.65 6.52 0.23
CA ILE A 27 17.32 7.67 -0.40
C ILE A 27 17.55 8.79 0.64
N ILE A 28 16.54 9.06 1.47
CA ILE A 28 16.63 10.08 2.53
C ILE A 28 17.65 9.66 3.60
N GLU A 29 17.62 8.39 4.03
CA GLU A 29 18.57 7.85 5.00
C GLU A 29 20.01 7.95 4.49
N TYR A 30 20.23 7.60 3.22
CA TYR A 30 21.51 7.77 2.56
C TYR A 30 21.96 9.24 2.53
N ALA A 31 21.06 10.18 2.24
CA ALA A 31 21.37 11.61 2.25
C ALA A 31 21.71 12.14 3.66
N MET A 32 21.11 11.58 4.71
CA MET A 32 21.32 12.03 6.09
C MET A 32 22.55 11.42 6.75
N VAL A 33 22.80 10.13 6.54
CA VAL A 33 23.80 9.34 7.29
C VAL A 33 25.00 8.95 6.43
N GLY A 34 24.88 9.04 5.10
CA GLY A 34 25.93 8.64 4.16
C GLY A 34 26.09 7.13 3.98
N SER A 35 25.26 6.33 4.66
CA SER A 35 25.19 4.88 4.55
C SER A 35 23.74 4.45 4.34
N PHE A 36 23.51 3.42 3.54
CA PHE A 36 22.20 2.77 3.43
C PHE A 36 22.26 1.43 4.16
N ASN A 37 21.20 1.10 4.90
CA ASN A 37 21.06 -0.23 5.48
C ASN A 37 19.76 -0.86 4.96
N PHE A 38 19.88 -1.62 3.89
CA PHE A 38 18.73 -2.29 3.29
C PHE A 38 18.35 -3.53 4.11
N ASP A 39 17.28 -3.41 4.89
CA ASP A 39 16.74 -4.55 5.63
C ASP A 39 15.46 -5.09 4.97
N LEU A 40 15.55 -6.33 4.52
CA LEU A 40 14.45 -7.06 3.90
C LEU A 40 13.28 -7.27 4.88
N THR A 41 13.58 -7.37 6.18
CA THR A 41 12.58 -7.51 7.24
C THR A 41 11.75 -6.26 7.38
N SER A 42 12.41 -5.10 7.35
CA SER A 42 11.79 -3.78 7.35
C SER A 42 10.94 -3.56 6.10
N ALA A 43 11.46 -3.88 4.91
CA ALA A 43 10.71 -3.81 3.65
C ALA A 43 9.42 -4.67 3.70
N TRP A 44 9.52 -5.89 4.22
CA TRP A 44 8.38 -6.79 4.39
C TRP A 44 7.34 -6.25 5.37
N LEU A 45 7.76 -5.61 6.45
CA LEU A 45 6.86 -4.97 7.43
C LEU A 45 6.06 -3.84 6.80
N TYR A 46 6.72 -2.96 6.04
CA TYR A 46 6.04 -1.87 5.33
C TYR A 46 5.09 -2.40 4.25
N PHE A 47 5.51 -3.41 3.49
CA PHE A 47 4.66 -4.06 2.50
C PHE A 47 3.43 -4.72 3.12
N LYS A 48 3.59 -5.41 4.26
CA LYS A 48 2.49 -6.03 5.00
C LYS A 48 1.52 -4.98 5.54
N ALA A 49 2.03 -3.88 6.10
CA ALA A 49 1.20 -2.79 6.61
C ALA A 49 0.36 -2.16 5.49
N ALA A 50 0.98 -1.88 4.35
CA ALA A 50 0.28 -1.31 3.20
C ALA A 50 -0.69 -2.27 2.52
N GLY A 51 -0.39 -3.58 2.51
CA GLY A 51 -1.34 -4.59 2.04
C GLY A 51 -2.60 -4.69 2.91
N VAL A 52 -2.45 -4.53 4.23
CA VAL A 52 -3.59 -4.47 5.17
C VAL A 52 -4.40 -3.19 4.94
N GLU A 53 -3.72 -2.04 4.82
CA GLU A 53 -4.38 -0.74 4.61
C GLU A 53 -5.11 -0.68 3.25
N GLY A 54 -4.45 -1.13 2.18
CA GLY A 54 -5.04 -1.24 0.84
C GLY A 54 -6.20 -2.23 0.77
N GLY A 55 -6.15 -3.30 1.58
CA GLY A 55 -7.25 -4.26 1.73
C GLY A 55 -8.47 -3.67 2.43
N ILE A 56 -8.27 -2.94 3.53
CA ILE A 56 -9.35 -2.26 4.26
C ILE A 56 -10.01 -1.21 3.36
N MET A 57 -9.23 -0.41 2.62
CA MET A 57 -9.77 0.53 1.63
C MET A 57 -10.55 -0.18 0.53
N GLY A 58 -10.02 -1.27 -0.03
CA GLY A 58 -10.69 -2.03 -1.10
C GLY A 58 -12.03 -2.63 -0.65
N ILE A 59 -12.09 -3.13 0.59
CA ILE A 59 -13.33 -3.63 1.20
C ILE A 59 -14.30 -2.48 1.48
N GLY A 60 -13.81 -1.36 2.02
CA GLY A 60 -14.62 -0.16 2.29
C GLY A 60 -15.28 0.39 1.03
N ILE A 61 -14.52 0.55 -0.06
CA ILE A 61 -15.05 1.00 -1.36
C ILE A 61 -16.09 0.00 -1.89
N SER A 62 -15.82 -1.30 -1.77
CA SER A 62 -16.76 -2.35 -2.18
C SER A 62 -18.08 -2.30 -1.40
N LEU A 63 -18.03 -1.99 -0.10
CA LEU A 63 -19.21 -1.82 0.75
C LEU A 63 -19.98 -0.55 0.40
N PHE A 64 -19.32 0.60 0.25
CA PHE A 64 -19.98 1.85 -0.14
C PHE A 64 -20.70 1.75 -1.48
N ARG A 65 -20.09 1.04 -2.44
CA ARG A 65 -20.76 0.71 -3.72
C ARG A 65 -21.94 -0.22 -3.55
N TYR A 66 -21.84 -1.22 -2.67
CA TYR A 66 -22.95 -2.13 -2.38
C TYR A 66 -24.16 -1.38 -1.80
N PHE A 67 -23.93 -0.39 -0.94
CA PHE A 67 -24.98 0.48 -0.39
C PHE A 67 -25.47 1.59 -1.34
N GLY A 68 -24.98 1.62 -2.59
CA GLY A 68 -25.46 2.56 -3.60
C GLY A 68 -24.98 4.01 -3.41
N VAL A 69 -23.95 4.24 -2.59
CA VAL A 69 -23.35 5.57 -2.41
C VAL A 69 -22.62 5.95 -3.69
N LYS A 70 -23.20 6.86 -4.48
CA LYS A 70 -22.61 7.35 -5.74
C LYS A 70 -21.56 8.42 -5.43
N GLY A 71 -20.31 8.17 -5.82
CA GLY A 71 -19.18 9.12 -5.63
C GLY A 71 -17.83 8.47 -5.34
N PHE A 72 -17.78 7.14 -5.15
CA PHE A 72 -16.56 6.33 -4.98
C PHE A 72 -16.42 5.24 -6.05
#